data_AF-A0A0Q6EKG5-F1
#
_entry.id   AF-A0A0Q6EKG5-F1
#
_cell.length_a   1.000
_cell.length_b   1.000
_cell.length_c   1.000
_cell.angle_alpha   90.00
_cell.angle_beta   90.00
_cell.angle_gamma   90.00
#
_symmetry.space_group_name_H-M   'P 1'
#
loop_
_entity.id
_entity.type
_entity.pdbx_description
1 polymer ?
#
loop_
_entity_poly.entity_id
_entity_poly.type
_entity_poly.pdbx_seq_one_letter_code
_entity_poly.pdbx_strand_id
1 'polypeptide(L)'
;MIRGHIDFVSRGRVEGWIHSEKVRLTGQTVLAFVDETCVGGGPVEIFRQDLLDAGLGDGVVGFAFPVMLEPWHDPRTLDIRLDGGSMQIKQAGACLVARDSVGEDRKRQGRDAASLSWMLARGWLTQSQYEALRILSEFGVHAQALRRDAARRSPDEMAEDVALVAGEECELHMVQPIAIEIRDRVAPADLPAIRRELRVAFPFVPPVIGLWSPRRLHLGVEEGSHRDGAQSLAGGAVEYTFGDRHLLMLDLDTRHGFPPGEAPRFTAFVPSPPQA
;
A
#
# COMPACT_ATOMS: atom_id res chain seq x y z
N MET A 1 -5.81 28.19 16.85
CA MET A 1 -6.18 26.82 17.29
C MET A 1 -5.31 25.83 16.52
N ILE A 2 -4.90 24.69 17.09
CA ILE A 2 -4.20 23.64 16.30
C ILE A 2 -5.26 22.79 15.60
N ARG A 3 -5.09 22.58 14.30
CA ARG A 3 -5.92 21.72 13.45
C ARG A 3 -5.01 20.71 12.78
N GLY A 4 -5.53 19.53 12.47
CA GLY A 4 -4.77 18.52 11.75
C GLY A 4 -5.66 17.38 11.30
N HIS A 5 -5.14 16.57 10.40
CA HIS A 5 -5.82 15.42 9.86
C HIS A 5 -4.79 14.33 9.52
N ILE A 6 -5.18 13.07 9.71
CA ILE A 6 -4.41 11.91 9.27
C ILE A 6 -5.01 11.47 7.95
N ASP A 7 -4.26 11.57 6.87
CA ASP A 7 -4.73 11.22 5.53
C ASP A 7 -4.54 9.73 5.24
N PHE A 8 -3.50 9.13 5.82
CA PHE A 8 -3.15 7.74 5.64
C PHE A 8 -2.44 7.20 6.87
N VAL A 9 -2.79 5.97 7.26
CA VAL A 9 -2.08 5.22 8.30
C VAL A 9 -1.98 3.77 7.85
N SER A 10 -0.78 3.22 7.92
CA SER A 10 -0.50 1.80 7.75
C SER A 10 0.34 1.28 8.91
N ARG A 11 0.70 0.00 8.87
CA ARG A 11 1.61 -0.61 9.86
C ARG A 11 3.04 -0.10 9.78
N GLY A 12 3.45 0.44 8.64
CA GLY A 12 4.81 0.92 8.39
C GLY A 12 4.95 2.43 8.29
N ARG A 13 3.86 3.19 8.14
CA ARG A 13 3.93 4.66 8.06
C ARG A 13 2.64 5.37 8.46
N VAL A 14 2.77 6.65 8.75
CA VAL A 14 1.63 7.56 8.90
C VAL A 14 1.87 8.86 8.14
N GLU A 15 0.79 9.42 7.60
CA GLU A 15 0.79 10.66 6.84
C GLU A 15 -0.39 11.54 7.23
N GLY A 16 -0.16 12.85 7.16
CA GLY A 16 -1.21 13.82 7.45
C GLY A 16 -0.70 15.24 7.38
N TRP A 17 -1.45 16.13 8.02
CA TRP A 17 -1.07 17.52 8.16
C TRP A 17 -1.45 18.08 9.52
N ILE A 18 -0.71 19.08 9.96
CA ILE A 18 -0.95 19.81 11.20
C ILE A 18 -0.65 21.30 10.99
N HIS A 19 -1.58 22.14 11.44
CA HIS A 19 -1.50 23.59 11.31
C HIS A 19 -1.89 24.26 12.63
N SER A 20 -1.27 25.41 12.92
CA SER A 20 -1.67 26.28 14.01
C SER A 20 -1.67 27.73 13.56
N GLU A 21 -2.76 28.44 13.83
CA GLU A 21 -2.86 29.88 13.57
C GLU A 21 -1.94 30.71 14.47
N LYS A 22 -1.48 30.14 15.60
CA LYS A 22 -0.71 30.86 16.64
C LYS A 22 0.78 30.59 16.58
N VAL A 23 1.18 29.45 16.02
CA VAL A 23 2.57 28.96 16.07
C VAL A 23 2.92 28.36 14.73
N ARG A 24 4.08 28.74 14.19
CA ARG A 24 4.63 28.10 13.00
C ARG A 24 5.13 26.70 13.40
N LEU A 25 4.54 25.67 12.80
CA LEU A 25 4.85 24.27 13.08
C LEU A 25 5.87 23.69 12.10
N THR A 26 6.23 24.41 11.04
CA THR A 26 7.23 23.97 10.07
C THR A 26 8.56 23.65 10.78
N GLY A 27 9.08 22.44 10.54
CA GLY A 27 10.30 21.92 11.18
C GLY A 27 10.10 21.36 12.59
N GLN A 28 8.89 21.43 13.16
CA GLN A 28 8.58 20.76 14.43
C GLN A 28 8.35 19.27 14.21
N THR A 29 8.69 18.47 15.23
CA THR A 29 8.51 17.02 15.20
C THR A 29 7.11 16.64 15.67
N VAL A 30 6.45 15.77 14.91
CA VAL A 30 5.25 15.04 15.32
C VAL A 30 5.63 13.60 15.64
N LEU A 31 4.97 13.03 16.65
CA LEU A 31 5.18 11.69 17.17
C LEU A 31 3.88 10.90 17.05
N ALA A 32 3.99 9.64 16.64
CA ALA A 32 2.91 8.68 16.62
C ALA A 32 2.92 7.84 17.89
N PHE A 33 1.75 7.65 18.49
CA PHE A 33 1.54 6.83 19.68
C PHE A 33 0.47 5.80 19.42
N VAL A 34 0.65 4.60 19.97
CA VAL A 34 -0.43 3.65 20.23
C VAL A 34 -0.52 3.49 21.73
N ASP A 35 -1.69 3.79 22.28
CA ASP A 35 -1.90 4.00 23.71
C ASP A 35 -0.93 5.06 24.27
N GLU A 36 0.07 4.62 25.04
CA GLU A 36 1.12 5.49 25.60
C GLU A 36 2.53 5.18 25.06
N THR A 37 2.64 4.28 24.07
CA THR A 37 3.92 3.90 23.47
C THR A 37 4.17 4.71 22.20
N CYS A 38 5.30 5.41 22.14
CA CYS A 38 5.73 6.09 20.92
C CYS A 38 6.18 5.04 19.89
N VAL A 39 5.54 5.03 18.74
CA VAL A 39 5.78 4.07 17.64
C VAL A 39 6.50 4.70 16.44
N GLY A 40 6.73 6.01 16.45
CA GLY A 40 7.45 6.70 15.39
C GLY A 40 7.36 8.22 15.50
N GLY A 41 8.09 8.93 14.64
CA GLY A 41 8.03 10.39 14.58
C GLY A 41 8.82 10.99 13.42
N GLY A 42 8.44 12.21 13.03
CA GLY A 42 9.11 12.96 11.96
C GLY A 42 8.70 14.43 11.90
N PRO A 43 9.43 15.24 11.13
CA PRO A 43 9.20 16.68 11.03
C PRO A 43 7.97 17.04 10.18
N VAL A 44 7.38 18.20 10.48
CA VAL A 44 6.37 18.85 9.64
C VAL A 44 7.07 19.74 8.62
N GLU A 45 7.30 19.22 7.42
CA GLU A 45 8.09 19.91 6.38
C GLU A 45 7.54 19.74 4.97
N ILE A 46 6.41 19.04 4.84
CA ILE A 46 5.84 18.73 3.53
C ILE A 46 4.95 19.87 3.10
N PHE A 47 5.27 20.45 1.93
CA PHE A 47 4.45 21.47 1.29
C PHE A 47 3.21 20.85 0.60
N ARG A 48 2.04 21.43 0.87
CA ARG A 48 0.74 21.05 0.32
C ARG A 48 0.04 22.23 -0.32
N GLN A 49 -0.10 22.16 -1.65
CA GLN A 49 -0.72 23.21 -2.45
C GLN A 49 -2.20 23.38 -2.12
N ASP A 50 -2.92 22.27 -1.92
CA ASP A 50 -4.34 22.28 -1.56
C ASP A 50 -4.60 22.97 -0.21
N LEU A 51 -3.69 22.79 0.76
CA LEU A 51 -3.78 23.45 2.07
C LEU A 51 -3.33 24.92 2.00
N LEU A 52 -2.37 25.25 1.15
CA LEU A 52 -2.01 26.64 0.85
C LEU A 52 -3.20 27.39 0.24
N ASP A 53 -3.86 26.77 -0.75
CA ASP A 53 -5.03 27.33 -1.44
C ASP A 53 -6.22 27.47 -0.47
N ALA A 54 -6.32 26.58 0.52
CA ALA A 54 -7.27 26.67 1.63
C ALA A 54 -6.90 27.70 2.71
N GLY A 55 -5.76 28.41 2.56
CA GLY A 55 -5.29 29.45 3.48
C GLY A 55 -4.64 28.94 4.77
N LEU A 56 -4.19 27.68 4.81
CA LEU A 56 -3.55 27.09 5.98
C LEU A 56 -2.04 27.33 5.97
N GLY A 57 -1.62 28.43 6.59
CA GLY A 57 -0.20 28.79 6.73
C GLY A 57 0.45 29.11 5.38
N ASP A 58 1.70 28.69 5.21
CA ASP A 58 2.45 28.80 3.96
C ASP A 58 2.46 27.50 3.14
N GLY A 59 1.50 26.60 3.43
CA GLY A 59 1.40 25.28 2.81
C GLY A 59 2.38 24.24 3.36
N VAL A 60 3.40 24.60 4.13
CA VAL A 60 4.38 23.65 4.70
C VAL A 60 3.88 23.13 6.05
N VAL A 61 2.85 22.29 5.97
CA VAL A 61 2.07 21.79 7.12
C VAL A 61 1.88 20.27 7.12
N GLY A 62 2.39 19.57 6.11
CA GLY A 62 2.29 18.11 6.01
C GLY A 62 3.41 17.37 6.75
N PHE A 63 3.13 16.14 7.16
CA PHE A 63 4.09 15.20 7.72
C PHE A 63 3.90 13.80 7.11
N ALA A 64 4.99 13.06 6.99
CA ALA A 64 5.00 11.65 6.62
C ALA A 64 6.23 11.00 7.27
N PHE A 65 6.04 9.94 8.04
CA PHE A 65 7.14 9.27 8.73
C PHE A 65 6.85 7.79 8.98
N PRO A 66 7.91 6.95 9.06
CA PRO A 66 7.75 5.54 9.34
C PRO A 66 7.27 5.33 10.78
N VAL A 67 6.44 4.29 10.97
CA VAL A 67 6.00 3.82 12.29
C VAL A 67 6.30 2.34 12.43
N MET A 68 6.54 1.90 13.66
CA MET A 68 6.74 0.49 14.00
C MET A 68 5.55 0.02 14.82
N LEU A 69 4.57 -0.58 14.14
CA LEU A 69 3.41 -1.19 14.79
C LEU A 69 3.62 -2.68 14.98
N GLU A 70 3.41 -3.16 16.22
CA GLU A 70 3.33 -4.58 16.50
C GLU A 70 2.14 -5.23 15.75
N PRO A 71 2.20 -6.54 15.46
CA PRO A 71 1.15 -7.24 14.71
C PRO A 71 -0.26 -7.09 15.30
N TRP A 72 -0.39 -6.95 16.62
CA TRP A 72 -1.68 -6.77 17.30
C TRP A 72 -2.13 -5.32 17.46
N HIS A 73 -1.31 -4.32 17.14
CA HIS A 73 -1.75 -2.93 17.18
C HIS A 73 -2.72 -2.64 16.03
N ASP A 74 -3.82 -1.96 16.36
CA ASP A 74 -4.77 -1.42 15.38
C ASP A 74 -4.26 -0.06 14.88
N PRO A 75 -3.90 0.11 13.59
CA PRO A 75 -3.44 1.39 13.07
C PRO A 75 -4.48 2.52 13.23
N ARG A 76 -5.76 2.17 13.42
CA ARG A 76 -6.86 3.13 13.64
C ARG A 76 -6.82 3.80 15.01
N THR A 77 -6.12 3.23 16.00
CA THR A 77 -5.98 3.81 17.34
C THR A 77 -4.77 4.73 17.48
N LEU A 78 -4.09 5.04 16.37
CA LEU A 78 -2.86 5.80 16.37
C LEU A 78 -3.13 7.29 16.65
N ASP A 79 -2.50 7.79 17.70
CA ASP A 79 -2.52 9.17 18.14
C ASP A 79 -1.31 9.93 17.58
N ILE A 80 -1.53 11.10 16.97
CA ILE A 80 -0.44 11.99 16.58
C ILE A 80 -0.34 13.15 17.57
N ARG A 81 0.86 13.37 18.12
CA ARG A 81 1.19 14.41 19.12
C ARG A 81 2.39 15.24 18.65
N LEU A 82 2.46 16.50 19.06
CA LEU A 82 3.68 17.32 18.85
C LEU A 82 4.73 16.97 19.92
N ASP A 83 5.98 16.86 19.52
CA ASP A 83 7.10 16.62 20.44
C ASP A 83 7.23 17.77 21.47
N GLY A 84 7.45 17.43 22.74
CA GLY A 84 7.51 18.38 23.86
C GLY A 84 6.16 19.02 24.25
N GLY A 85 5.04 18.61 23.67
CA GLY A 85 3.70 19.13 23.98
C GLY A 85 2.75 18.08 24.55
N SER A 86 1.88 18.46 25.49
CA SER A 86 0.76 17.63 25.97
C SER A 86 -0.43 17.62 25.00
N MET A 87 -0.21 17.93 23.73
CA MET A 87 -1.24 18.37 22.80
C MET A 87 -1.46 17.29 21.74
N GLN A 88 -2.64 16.68 21.80
CA GLN A 88 -3.05 15.57 20.95
C GLN A 88 -3.87 16.09 19.76
N ILE A 89 -3.60 15.61 18.55
CA ILE A 89 -4.56 15.68 17.46
C ILE A 89 -5.65 14.66 17.77
N LYS A 90 -6.72 15.09 18.44
CA LYS A 90 -7.88 14.21 18.66
C LYS A 90 -8.64 14.06 17.34
N GLN A 91 -8.82 12.82 16.91
CA GLN A 91 -9.69 12.38 15.81
C GLN A 91 -11.19 12.75 15.98
N ALA A 92 -11.54 13.62 16.94
CA ALA A 92 -12.90 13.88 17.41
C ALA A 92 -13.83 14.59 16.40
N GLY A 93 -13.39 14.75 15.16
CA GLY A 93 -14.17 15.33 14.07
C GLY A 93 -13.66 14.91 12.70
N ALA A 94 -12.95 13.78 12.58
CA ALA A 94 -12.71 13.18 11.28
C ALA A 94 -14.09 12.81 10.70
N CYS A 95 -14.62 13.66 9.83
CA CYS A 95 -15.70 13.25 8.96
C CYS A 95 -15.10 12.16 8.08
N LEU A 96 -15.48 10.91 8.35
CA LEU A 96 -15.45 9.85 7.34
C LEU A 96 -16.31 10.37 6.20
N VAL A 97 -15.68 11.08 5.26
CA VAL A 97 -16.32 11.48 4.02
C VAL A 97 -16.78 10.16 3.41
N ALA A 98 -18.10 10.04 3.21
CA ALA A 98 -18.67 8.83 2.65
C ALA A 98 -17.89 8.45 1.40
N ARG A 99 -17.62 7.16 1.23
CA ARG A 99 -16.84 6.55 0.13
C ARG A 99 -17.25 7.07 -1.27
N ASP A 100 -18.46 7.62 -1.38
CA ASP A 100 -19.08 8.16 -2.58
C ASP A 100 -18.84 9.66 -2.83
N SER A 101 -18.29 10.42 -1.87
CA SER A 101 -17.95 11.85 -2.05
C SER A 101 -16.53 12.05 -2.58
N VAL A 102 -15.83 10.96 -2.86
CA VAL A 102 -14.50 10.95 -3.46
C VAL A 102 -14.70 10.89 -4.98
N GLY A 103 -14.60 12.05 -5.64
CA GLY A 103 -14.82 12.19 -7.08
C GLY A 103 -13.89 11.33 -7.93
N GLU A 104 -14.17 11.29 -9.24
CA GLU A 104 -13.36 10.55 -10.24
C GLU A 104 -11.85 10.83 -10.18
N ASP A 105 -11.43 11.95 -9.59
CA ASP A 105 -10.03 12.34 -9.46
C ASP A 105 -9.19 11.38 -8.60
N ARG A 106 -9.77 10.76 -7.55
CA ARG A 106 -9.05 9.74 -6.77
C ARG A 106 -9.02 8.36 -7.44
N LYS A 107 -9.79 8.17 -8.53
CA LYS A 107 -9.73 6.95 -9.38
C LYS A 107 -8.43 6.90 -10.19
N ARG A 108 -7.75 8.04 -10.36
CA ARG A 108 -6.50 8.19 -11.13
C ARG A 108 -5.29 8.56 -10.26
N GLN A 109 -5.51 9.27 -9.15
CA GLN A 109 -4.42 9.70 -8.27
C GLN A 109 -3.74 8.51 -7.58
N GLY A 110 -2.41 8.44 -7.75
CA GLY A 110 -1.54 7.47 -7.09
C GLY A 110 -1.00 6.37 -8.00
N ARG A 111 -1.45 6.28 -9.27
CA ARG A 111 -0.93 5.29 -10.24
C ARG A 111 -0.43 5.89 -11.54
N ASP A 112 -0.79 7.13 -11.87
CA ASP A 112 -0.20 7.78 -13.04
C ASP A 112 1.27 8.13 -12.77
N ALA A 113 2.11 7.99 -13.81
CA ALA A 113 3.55 8.17 -13.69
C ALA A 113 3.95 9.57 -13.20
N ALA A 114 3.14 10.60 -13.49
CA ALA A 114 3.41 11.96 -13.05
C ALA A 114 3.16 12.13 -11.55
N SER A 115 2.04 11.60 -11.03
CA SER A 115 1.76 11.56 -9.59
C SER A 115 2.80 10.74 -8.83
N LEU A 116 3.16 9.56 -9.33
CA LEU A 116 4.19 8.72 -8.70
C LEU A 116 5.56 9.43 -8.64
N SER A 117 5.97 10.07 -9.75
CA SER A 117 7.22 10.82 -9.80
C SER A 117 7.19 12.04 -8.88
N TRP A 118 6.04 12.70 -8.75
CA TRP A 118 5.84 13.81 -7.83
C TRP A 118 5.92 13.35 -6.38
N MET A 119 5.31 12.21 -6.03
CA MET A 119 5.37 11.61 -4.69
C MET A 119 6.80 11.21 -4.31
N LEU A 120 7.55 10.61 -5.24
CA LEU A 120 8.97 10.30 -5.05
C LEU A 120 9.80 11.57 -4.81
N ALA A 121 9.62 12.61 -5.63
CA ALA A 121 10.35 13.87 -5.48
C ALA A 121 10.06 14.61 -4.16
N ARG A 122 8.93 14.30 -3.51
CA ARG A 122 8.52 14.85 -2.22
C ARG A 122 8.87 13.94 -1.02
N GLY A 123 9.53 12.80 -1.27
CA GLY A 123 9.91 11.84 -0.23
C GLY A 123 8.75 10.99 0.30
N TRP A 124 7.58 11.01 -0.35
CA TRP A 124 6.40 10.22 0.07
C TRP A 124 6.51 8.76 -0.31
N LEU A 125 7.31 8.47 -1.34
CA LEU A 125 7.67 7.13 -1.74
C LEU A 125 9.19 6.99 -1.65
N THR A 126 9.64 5.84 -1.19
CA THR A 126 11.01 5.40 -1.46
C THR A 126 11.15 5.08 -2.95
N GLN A 127 12.40 5.07 -3.45
CA GLN A 127 12.67 4.65 -4.83
C GLN A 127 12.10 3.25 -5.14
N SER A 128 12.21 2.32 -4.18
CA SER A 128 11.68 0.96 -4.31
C SER A 128 10.16 0.94 -4.48
N GLN A 129 9.45 1.74 -3.69
CA GLN A 129 8.00 1.85 -3.73
C GLN A 129 7.51 2.51 -5.02
N TYR A 130 8.21 3.55 -5.47
CA TYR A 130 7.96 4.17 -6.78
C TYR A 130 8.09 3.16 -7.92
N GLU A 131 9.17 2.37 -7.91
CA GLU A 131 9.42 1.35 -8.93
C GLU A 131 8.36 0.26 -8.90
N ALA A 132 8.02 -0.26 -7.72
CA ALA A 132 6.99 -1.28 -7.55
C ALA A 132 5.63 -0.81 -8.11
N LEU A 133 5.17 0.37 -7.72
CA LEU A 133 3.91 0.95 -8.20
C LEU A 133 3.92 1.20 -9.71
N ARG A 134 5.03 1.73 -10.23
CA ARG A 134 5.19 2.01 -11.67
C ARG A 134 5.17 0.72 -12.49
N ILE A 135 5.97 -0.27 -12.09
CA ILE A 135 6.07 -1.58 -12.76
C ILE A 135 4.71 -2.27 -12.75
N LEU A 136 4.04 -2.31 -11.60
CA LEU A 136 2.72 -2.94 -11.47
C LEU A 136 1.65 -2.21 -12.31
N SER A 137 1.68 -0.87 -12.35
CA SER A 137 0.78 -0.10 -13.20
C SER A 137 1.07 -0.29 -14.69
N GLU A 138 2.32 -0.48 -15.09
CA GLU A 138 2.73 -0.58 -16.49
C GLU A 138 2.52 -2.00 -17.05
N PHE A 139 2.96 -3.01 -16.30
CA PHE A 139 3.04 -4.39 -16.76
C PHE A 139 2.00 -5.31 -16.11
N GLY A 140 1.36 -4.89 -15.01
CA GLY A 140 0.36 -5.70 -14.30
C GLY A 140 0.96 -6.78 -13.41
N VAL A 141 2.29 -6.81 -13.29
CA VAL A 141 3.04 -7.76 -12.47
C VAL A 141 4.30 -7.12 -11.92
N HIS A 142 4.66 -7.41 -10.68
CA HIS A 142 5.91 -6.97 -10.04
C HIS A 142 6.48 -8.07 -9.16
N ALA A 143 7.73 -8.46 -9.39
CA ALA A 143 8.43 -9.46 -8.59
C ALA A 143 9.38 -8.79 -7.58
N GLN A 144 9.18 -9.08 -6.30
CA GLN A 144 9.98 -8.53 -5.21
C GLN A 144 10.83 -9.62 -4.56
N ALA A 145 12.14 -9.36 -4.46
CA ALA A 145 13.05 -10.21 -3.71
C ALA A 145 12.85 -10.00 -2.20
N LEU A 146 12.62 -11.10 -1.49
CA LEU A 146 12.45 -11.12 -0.05
C LEU A 146 13.83 -11.14 0.64
N ARG A 147 14.00 -10.27 1.64
CA ARG A 147 15.17 -10.28 2.52
C ARG A 147 15.11 -11.55 3.37
N ARG A 148 16.18 -12.33 3.37
CA ARG A 148 16.29 -13.53 4.20
C ARG A 148 17.05 -13.20 5.47
N ASP A 149 16.41 -13.38 6.62
CA ASP A 149 17.14 -13.73 7.84
C ASP A 149 17.38 -15.24 7.83
N ALA A 150 18.66 -15.61 7.77
CA ALA A 150 19.13 -16.91 7.28
C ALA A 150 19.03 -18.10 8.27
N ALA A 151 18.27 -18.01 9.35
CA ALA A 151 18.23 -19.05 10.37
C ALA A 151 16.85 -19.72 10.47
N ARG A 152 16.66 -20.81 9.69
CA ARG A 152 15.64 -21.87 9.89
C ARG A 152 14.24 -21.40 10.29
N ARG A 153 13.57 -20.61 9.44
CA ARG A 153 12.12 -20.39 9.55
C ARG A 153 11.36 -21.53 8.86
N SER A 154 10.30 -22.01 9.49
CA SER A 154 9.33 -22.93 8.88
C SER A 154 8.62 -22.26 7.69
N PRO A 155 8.05 -23.04 6.74
CA PRO A 155 7.29 -22.47 5.63
C PRO A 155 6.15 -21.54 6.08
N ASP A 156 5.52 -21.83 7.22
CA ASP A 156 4.39 -21.07 7.75
C ASP A 156 4.84 -19.70 8.29
N GLU A 157 5.90 -19.66 9.11
CA GLU A 157 6.51 -18.39 9.56
C GLU A 157 6.96 -17.52 8.38
N MET A 158 7.46 -18.16 7.32
CA MET A 158 7.89 -17.44 6.12
C MET A 158 6.69 -16.90 5.33
N ALA A 159 5.56 -17.60 5.31
CA ALA A 159 4.32 -17.12 4.72
C ALA A 159 3.77 -15.89 5.47
N GLU A 160 3.89 -15.84 6.79
CA GLU A 160 3.51 -14.66 7.59
C GLU A 160 4.39 -13.45 7.27
N ASP A 161 5.72 -13.61 7.18
CA ASP A 161 6.62 -12.53 6.76
C ASP A 161 6.28 -12.03 5.36
N VAL A 162 5.99 -12.95 4.43
CA VAL A 162 5.59 -12.59 3.06
C VAL A 162 4.25 -11.87 3.06
N ALA A 163 3.31 -12.26 3.93
CA ALA A 163 2.02 -11.60 4.06
C ALA A 163 2.16 -10.13 4.50
N LEU A 164 3.12 -9.81 5.37
CA LEU A 164 3.41 -8.43 5.75
C LEU A 164 3.88 -7.61 4.56
N VAL A 165 4.84 -8.13 3.79
CA VAL A 165 5.37 -7.46 2.59
C VAL A 165 4.28 -7.30 1.52
N ALA A 166 3.50 -8.36 1.27
CA ALA A 166 2.39 -8.31 0.33
C ALA A 166 1.30 -7.32 0.78
N GLY A 167 1.06 -7.23 2.09
CA GLY A 167 0.16 -6.26 2.69
C GLY A 167 0.58 -4.82 2.43
N GLU A 168 1.84 -4.49 2.70
CA GLU A 168 2.39 -3.16 2.44
C GLU A 168 2.27 -2.77 0.96
N GLU A 169 2.62 -3.66 0.05
CA GLU A 169 2.53 -3.42 -1.40
C GLU A 169 1.07 -3.29 -1.88
N CYS A 170 0.16 -4.14 -1.39
CA CYS A 170 -1.27 -4.03 -1.69
C CYS A 170 -1.87 -2.73 -1.16
N GLU A 171 -1.59 -2.38 0.09
CA GLU A 171 -2.10 -1.17 0.73
C GLU A 171 -1.60 0.08 0.01
N LEU A 172 -0.32 0.08 -0.37
CA LEU A 172 0.30 1.12 -1.18
C LEU A 172 -0.35 1.23 -2.56
N HIS A 173 -0.58 0.10 -3.23
CA HIS A 173 -1.21 0.06 -4.55
C HIS A 173 -2.68 0.50 -4.52
N MET A 174 -3.40 0.15 -3.45
CA MET A 174 -4.83 0.42 -3.30
C MET A 174 -5.11 1.79 -2.67
N VAL A 175 -4.08 2.43 -2.09
CA VAL A 175 -4.12 3.74 -1.42
C VAL A 175 -5.23 3.79 -0.37
N GLN A 176 -5.48 2.66 0.30
CA GLN A 176 -6.50 2.54 1.35
C GLN A 176 -6.10 1.43 2.33
N PRO A 177 -6.49 1.53 3.61
CA PRO A 177 -6.26 0.46 4.59
C PRO A 177 -6.92 -0.85 4.15
N ILE A 178 -6.17 -1.94 4.26
CA ILE A 178 -6.62 -3.30 3.94
C ILE A 178 -6.17 -4.28 5.02
N ALA A 179 -6.90 -5.38 5.16
CA ALA A 179 -6.41 -6.58 5.81
C ALA A 179 -5.94 -7.58 4.74
N ILE A 180 -4.95 -8.41 5.06
CA ILE A 180 -4.51 -9.50 4.18
C ILE A 180 -5.11 -10.81 4.66
N GLU A 181 -5.85 -11.46 3.77
CA GLU A 181 -6.28 -12.85 3.92
C GLU A 181 -5.23 -13.77 3.28
N ILE A 182 -4.69 -14.69 4.08
CA ILE A 182 -3.74 -15.71 3.61
C ILE A 182 -4.55 -16.93 3.15
N ARG A 183 -4.56 -17.20 1.84
CA ARG A 183 -5.21 -18.37 1.25
C ARG A 183 -4.17 -19.39 0.83
N ASP A 184 -4.13 -20.52 1.52
CA ASP A 184 -3.20 -21.60 1.21
C ASP A 184 -3.72 -22.57 0.14
N ARG A 185 -2.78 -23.21 -0.55
CA ARG A 185 -3.05 -24.25 -1.55
C ARG A 185 -3.99 -23.80 -2.68
N VAL A 186 -3.91 -22.53 -3.05
CA VAL A 186 -4.65 -21.94 -4.16
C VAL A 186 -4.20 -22.58 -5.47
N ALA A 187 -5.19 -22.88 -6.33
CA ALA A 187 -5.01 -23.33 -7.70
C ALA A 187 -5.03 -22.14 -8.68
N PRO A 188 -4.40 -22.28 -9.85
CA PRO A 188 -4.64 -21.36 -10.97
C PRO A 188 -6.14 -21.17 -11.29
N ALA A 189 -6.94 -22.24 -11.14
CA ALA A 189 -8.38 -22.23 -11.41
C ALA A 189 -9.19 -21.37 -10.40
N ASP A 190 -8.62 -21.02 -9.25
CA ASP A 190 -9.29 -20.23 -8.22
C ASP A 190 -9.11 -18.72 -8.44
N LEU A 191 -8.10 -18.30 -9.23
CA LEU A 191 -7.78 -16.90 -9.50
C LEU A 191 -8.97 -16.11 -10.08
N PRO A 192 -9.79 -16.65 -11.02
CA PRO A 192 -10.98 -15.95 -11.49
C PRO A 192 -12.03 -15.71 -10.40
N ALA A 193 -12.14 -16.60 -9.41
CA ALA A 193 -13.05 -16.41 -8.27
C ALA A 193 -12.54 -15.29 -7.35
N ILE A 194 -11.26 -15.34 -6.99
CA ILE A 194 -10.58 -14.29 -6.20
C ILE A 194 -10.73 -12.92 -6.87
N ARG A 195 -10.52 -12.85 -8.19
CA ARG A 195 -10.72 -11.63 -8.97
C ARG A 195 -12.13 -11.06 -8.80
N ARG A 196 -13.17 -11.89 -8.91
CA ARG A 196 -14.56 -11.45 -8.74
C ARG A 196 -14.82 -10.93 -7.33
N GLU A 197 -14.32 -11.61 -6.31
CA GLU A 197 -14.45 -11.17 -4.91
C GLU A 197 -13.80 -9.81 -4.70
N LEU A 198 -12.58 -9.61 -5.20
CA LEU A 198 -11.87 -8.33 -5.11
C LEU A 198 -12.61 -7.21 -5.84
N ARG A 199 -13.18 -7.49 -7.02
CA ARG A 199 -14.00 -6.50 -7.74
C ARG A 199 -15.27 -6.11 -6.99
N VAL A 200 -15.83 -7.00 -6.17
CA VAL A 200 -16.97 -6.68 -5.29
C VAL A 200 -16.50 -5.87 -4.08
N ALA A 201 -15.41 -6.28 -3.43
CA ALA A 201 -14.90 -5.63 -2.21
C ALA A 201 -14.30 -4.24 -2.50
N PHE A 202 -13.64 -4.10 -3.65
CA PHE A 202 -12.93 -2.91 -4.08
C PHE A 202 -13.23 -2.59 -5.55
N PRO A 203 -14.43 -2.07 -5.86
CA PRO A 203 -14.89 -1.89 -7.24
C PRO A 203 -14.07 -0.89 -8.07
N PHE A 204 -13.32 0.00 -7.42
CA PHE A 204 -12.60 1.10 -8.07
C PHE A 204 -11.08 0.94 -8.09
N VAL A 205 -10.55 -0.22 -7.71
CA VAL A 205 -9.11 -0.52 -7.75
C VAL A 205 -8.84 -1.80 -8.54
N PRO A 206 -7.66 -1.92 -9.18
CA PRO A 206 -7.21 -3.16 -9.77
C PRO A 206 -7.16 -4.28 -8.73
N PRO A 207 -7.60 -5.50 -9.09
CA PRO A 207 -7.61 -6.68 -8.23
C PRO A 207 -6.19 -7.25 -8.09
N VAL A 208 -5.31 -6.53 -7.40
CA VAL A 208 -3.94 -6.96 -7.14
C VAL A 208 -3.89 -7.92 -5.96
N ILE A 209 -3.11 -9.01 -6.11
CA ILE A 209 -2.80 -9.96 -5.04
C ILE A 209 -1.30 -10.26 -4.99
N GLY A 210 -0.83 -10.77 -3.85
CA GLY A 210 0.49 -11.38 -3.74
C GLY A 210 0.45 -12.90 -3.95
N LEU A 211 1.44 -13.45 -4.64
CA LEU A 211 1.62 -14.90 -4.87
C LEU A 211 2.98 -15.36 -4.33
N TRP A 212 2.97 -16.45 -3.56
CA TRP A 212 4.19 -17.07 -3.04
C TRP A 212 4.03 -18.58 -2.87
N SER A 213 5.15 -19.30 -2.85
CA SER A 213 5.19 -20.73 -2.56
C SER A 213 6.52 -21.08 -1.89
N PRO A 214 6.61 -22.12 -1.04
CA PRO A 214 7.90 -22.60 -0.51
C PRO A 214 8.86 -23.09 -1.59
N ARG A 215 8.34 -23.38 -2.79
CA ARG A 215 9.12 -23.78 -3.97
C ARG A 215 9.03 -22.71 -5.04
N ARG A 216 10.03 -22.70 -5.91
CA ARG A 216 10.04 -21.84 -7.09
C ARG A 216 8.98 -22.31 -8.10
N LEU A 217 8.14 -21.40 -8.55
CA LEU A 217 7.08 -21.60 -9.55
C LEU A 217 7.21 -20.55 -10.66
N HIS A 218 6.59 -20.85 -11.81
CA HIS A 218 6.64 -20.01 -13.00
C HIS A 218 5.23 -19.54 -13.39
N LEU A 219 5.11 -18.30 -13.86
CA LEU A 219 3.89 -17.70 -14.36
C LEU A 219 4.19 -16.92 -15.64
N GLY A 220 3.53 -17.26 -16.74
CA GLY A 220 3.52 -16.44 -17.94
C GLY A 220 2.55 -15.28 -17.77
N VAL A 221 2.99 -14.06 -18.04
CA VAL A 221 2.17 -12.84 -17.99
C VAL A 221 2.29 -12.09 -19.30
N GLU A 222 1.15 -11.74 -19.91
CA GLU A 222 1.12 -10.83 -21.04
C GLU A 222 1.07 -9.40 -20.50
N GLU A 223 2.24 -8.79 -20.41
CA GLU A 223 2.43 -7.50 -19.76
C GLU A 223 1.57 -6.39 -20.39
N GLY A 224 0.93 -5.59 -19.53
CA GLY A 224 0.12 -4.45 -19.96
C GLY A 224 -1.27 -4.80 -20.50
N SER A 225 -1.64 -6.08 -20.54
CA SER A 225 -2.95 -6.55 -21.03
C SER A 225 -4.14 -6.16 -20.13
N HIS A 226 -3.89 -5.69 -18.91
CA HIS A 226 -4.88 -5.13 -18.00
C HIS A 226 -5.33 -3.71 -18.36
N ARG A 227 -4.64 -3.03 -19.28
CA ARG A 227 -4.92 -1.63 -19.65
C ARG A 227 -5.96 -1.55 -20.77
N ASP A 228 -7.01 -0.75 -20.56
CA ASP A 228 -8.05 -0.51 -21.57
C ASP A 228 -7.46 0.00 -22.90
N GLY A 229 -7.85 -0.63 -24.01
CA GLY A 229 -7.39 -0.25 -25.34
C GLY A 229 -5.93 -0.63 -25.66
N ALA A 230 -5.28 -1.43 -24.81
CA ALA A 230 -3.99 -2.02 -25.14
C ALA A 230 -4.13 -2.89 -26.39
N GLN A 231 -3.68 -2.37 -27.53
CA GLN A 231 -3.12 -3.25 -28.54
C GLN A 231 -2.05 -4.02 -27.80
N SER A 232 -2.22 -5.34 -27.68
CA SER A 232 -1.19 -6.22 -27.16
C SER A 232 0.12 -5.73 -27.76
N LEU A 233 1.03 -5.17 -26.93
CA LEU A 233 2.41 -5.05 -27.37
C LEU A 233 2.73 -6.44 -27.92
N ALA A 234 3.20 -6.52 -29.15
CA ALA A 234 3.22 -7.74 -29.95
C ALA A 234 4.20 -8.83 -29.43
N GLY A 235 4.42 -8.91 -28.10
CA GLY A 235 5.19 -9.92 -27.40
C GLY A 235 4.27 -10.91 -26.70
N GLY A 236 4.59 -12.19 -26.81
CA GLY A 236 3.94 -13.25 -26.05
C GLY A 236 4.16 -13.10 -24.54
N ALA A 237 3.59 -14.03 -23.77
CA ALA A 237 3.73 -14.03 -22.32
C ALA A 237 5.21 -14.02 -21.88
N VAL A 238 5.56 -13.10 -21.00
CA VAL A 238 6.86 -13.04 -20.31
C VAL A 238 6.79 -13.95 -19.10
N GLU A 239 7.80 -14.79 -18.91
CA GLU A 239 7.85 -15.72 -17.78
C GLU A 239 8.40 -15.02 -16.53
N TYR A 240 7.59 -15.02 -15.47
CA TYR A 240 7.94 -14.57 -14.13
C TYR A 240 8.14 -15.76 -13.20
N THR A 241 9.09 -15.63 -12.29
CA THR A 241 9.36 -16.63 -11.27
C THR A 241 8.91 -16.11 -9.90
N PHE A 242 8.27 -16.95 -9.11
CA PHE A 242 7.85 -16.63 -7.75
C PHE A 242 8.03 -17.80 -6.78
N GLY A 243 7.90 -17.53 -5.49
CA GLY A 243 8.19 -18.49 -4.43
C GLY A 243 9.66 -18.54 -4.03
N ASP A 244 9.95 -19.33 -3.00
CA ASP A 244 11.20 -19.35 -2.25
C ASP A 244 11.53 -17.95 -1.71
N ARG A 245 12.29 -17.16 -2.48
CA ARG A 245 12.74 -15.81 -2.11
C ARG A 245 12.04 -14.69 -2.90
N HIS A 246 11.02 -15.00 -3.67
CA HIS A 246 10.35 -14.01 -4.51
C HIS A 246 8.85 -13.98 -4.21
N LEU A 247 8.35 -12.81 -3.84
CA LEU A 247 6.93 -12.49 -3.84
C LEU A 247 6.58 -11.93 -5.22
N LEU A 248 5.48 -12.37 -5.79
CA LEU A 248 4.97 -11.83 -7.04
C LEU A 248 3.66 -11.11 -6.79
N MET A 249 3.64 -9.80 -7.00
CA MET A 249 2.42 -9.01 -7.04
C MET A 249 1.82 -9.12 -8.44
N LEU A 250 0.54 -9.47 -8.54
CA LEU A 250 -0.16 -9.71 -9.80
C LEU A 250 -1.50 -8.97 -9.80
N ASP A 251 -1.71 -8.12 -10.80
CA ASP A 251 -3.04 -7.62 -11.18
C ASP A 251 -3.78 -8.74 -11.93
N LEU A 252 -4.87 -9.23 -11.34
CA LEU A 252 -5.66 -10.33 -11.90
C LEU A 252 -6.43 -9.97 -13.19
N ASP A 253 -6.49 -8.69 -13.59
CA ASP A 253 -6.96 -8.31 -14.92
C ASP A 253 -5.92 -8.53 -16.01
N THR A 254 -4.64 -8.69 -15.64
CA THR A 254 -3.58 -9.02 -16.58
C THR A 254 -3.77 -10.44 -17.06
N ARG A 255 -3.70 -10.68 -18.36
CA ARG A 255 -3.71 -12.03 -18.93
C ARG A 255 -2.48 -12.79 -18.45
N HIS A 256 -2.71 -13.93 -17.81
CA HIS A 256 -1.68 -14.75 -17.21
C HIS A 256 -2.01 -16.23 -17.39
N GLY A 257 -0.98 -17.07 -17.33
CA GLY A 257 -1.11 -18.52 -17.47
C GLY A 257 0.04 -19.26 -16.83
N PHE A 258 -0.24 -20.46 -16.33
CA PHE A 258 0.77 -21.35 -15.80
C PHE A 258 1.24 -22.33 -16.89
N PRO A 259 2.49 -22.82 -16.84
CA PRO A 259 2.98 -23.81 -17.78
C PRO A 259 2.04 -25.03 -17.89
N PRO A 260 1.78 -25.55 -19.10
CA PRO A 260 0.88 -26.67 -19.30
C PRO A 260 1.42 -27.93 -18.62
N GLY A 261 0.53 -28.67 -17.94
CA GLY A 261 0.86 -29.92 -17.23
C GLY A 261 1.24 -29.72 -15.77
N GLU A 262 1.44 -28.49 -15.31
CA GLU A 262 1.60 -28.19 -13.89
C GLU A 262 0.25 -27.82 -13.26
N ALA A 263 -0.07 -28.44 -12.12
CA ALA A 263 -1.17 -28.05 -11.25
C ALA A 263 -0.60 -27.46 -9.95
N PRO A 264 0.09 -26.30 -10.01
CA PRO A 264 0.79 -25.78 -8.86
C PRO A 264 -0.18 -25.43 -7.75
N ARG A 265 0.33 -25.53 -6.53
CA ARG A 265 -0.33 -25.04 -5.31
C ARG A 265 0.57 -23.97 -4.71
N PHE A 266 -0.02 -22.82 -4.46
CA PHE A 266 0.67 -21.67 -3.90
C PHE A 266 -0.20 -21.01 -2.84
N THR A 267 0.41 -20.11 -2.09
CA THR A 267 -0.27 -19.22 -1.15
C THR A 267 -0.57 -17.91 -1.87
N ALA A 268 -1.80 -17.44 -1.75
CA ALA A 268 -2.22 -16.14 -2.24
C ALA A 268 -2.51 -15.21 -1.07
N PHE A 269 -1.99 -13.99 -1.13
CA PHE A 269 -2.23 -12.91 -0.18
C PHE A 269 -3.28 -11.98 -0.79
N VAL A 270 -4.52 -12.13 -0.33
CA VAL A 270 -5.69 -11.47 -0.92
C VAL A 270 -6.07 -10.28 -0.05
N PRO A 271 -6.08 -9.04 -0.57
CA PRO A 271 -6.55 -7.91 0.19
C PRO A 271 -8.05 -8.04 0.48
N SER A 272 -8.44 -7.65 1.68
CA SER A 272 -9.82 -7.67 2.16
C SER A 272 -10.10 -6.39 2.94
N PRO A 273 -11.36 -5.93 3.01
CA PRO A 273 -11.70 -4.77 3.83
C PRO A 273 -11.33 -5.05 5.30
N PRO A 274 -10.78 -4.08 6.03
CA PRO A 274 -10.50 -4.26 7.46
C PRO A 274 -11.80 -4.58 8.20
N GLN A 275 -11.76 -5.59 9.08
CA GLN A 275 -12.91 -5.93 9.92
C GLN A 275 -13.20 -4.75 10.87
N ALA A 276 -14.46 -4.32 10.93
CA ALA A 276 -14.90 -3.15 11.67
C ALA A 276 -14.63 -3.30 13.17
#